data_AF-A0A7X8BFC9-F1
#
_entry.id   AF-A0A7X8BFC9-F1
#
_cell.length_a   1.000
_cell.length_b   1.000
_cell.length_c   1.000
_cell.angle_alpha   90.00
_cell.angle_beta   90.00
_cell.angle_gamma   90.00
#
_symmetry.space_group_name_H-M   'P 1'
#
loop_
_entity.id
_entity.type
_entity.pdbx_description
1 polymer ?
#
loop_
_entity_poly.entity_id
_entity_poly.type
_entity_poly.pdbx_seq_one_letter_code
_entity_poly.pdbx_strand_id
1 'polypeptide(L)' 'MTSRGPRGTSESGVTIIKAQVLCTDIVAADAAAAKIFGREPESVEYIRNAAALGAGTMDLHRLKIERISV' A
#
# COMPACT_ATOMS: atom_id res chain seq x y z
N MET A 1 1.41 -10.71 5.37
CA MET A 1 0.37 -11.73 5.18
C MET A 1 -0.26 -11.52 3.81
N THR A 2 -0.40 -12.57 3.03
CA THR A 2 -1.05 -12.53 1.70
C THR A 2 -2.47 -13.11 1.76
N SER A 3 -2.77 -13.89 2.79
CA SER A 3 -4.08 -14.51 3.04
C SER A 3 -4.24 -14.87 4.53
N ARG A 4 -5.45 -15.30 4.94
CA ARG A 4 -5.74 -15.92 6.27
C ARG A 4 -5.56 -15.04 7.52
N GLY A 5 -5.32 -13.74 7.33
CA GLY A 5 -5.33 -12.73 8.39
C GLY A 5 -4.20 -12.87 9.42
N PRO A 6 -4.19 -12.02 10.47
CA PRO A 6 -3.08 -11.91 11.40
C PRO A 6 -2.88 -13.13 12.31
N ARG A 7 -3.96 -13.82 12.68
CA ARG A 7 -3.85 -15.06 13.48
C ARG A 7 -3.19 -16.18 12.69
N GLY A 8 -3.45 -16.24 11.38
CA GLY A 8 -2.93 -17.26 10.48
C GLY A 8 -3.41 -18.68 10.81
N THR A 9 -3.41 -19.56 9.82
CA THR A 9 -3.56 -21.01 10.05
C THR A 9 -2.42 -21.81 9.43
N SER A 10 -1.52 -21.15 8.69
CA SER A 10 -0.35 -21.74 8.01
C SER A 10 0.62 -20.65 7.58
N GLU A 11 1.92 -20.99 7.52
CA GLU A 11 2.99 -20.14 7.01
C GLU A 11 2.87 -19.84 5.51
N SER A 12 2.16 -20.68 4.75
CA SER A 12 1.94 -20.48 3.31
C SER A 12 1.21 -19.18 2.96
N GLY A 13 0.57 -18.51 3.94
CA GLY A 13 -0.03 -17.18 3.79
C GLY A 13 0.92 -16.02 4.14
N VAL A 14 2.22 -16.28 4.30
CA VAL A 14 3.21 -15.28 4.74
C VAL A 14 4.30 -15.12 3.69
N THR A 15 4.70 -13.88 3.43
CA THR A 15 5.77 -13.53 2.50
C THR A 15 6.56 -12.37 3.10
N ILE A 16 7.89 -12.46 3.04
CA ILE A 16 8.80 -11.41 3.53
C ILE A 16 9.18 -10.51 2.34
N ILE A 17 8.66 -9.28 2.34
CA ILE A 17 8.84 -8.32 1.23
C ILE A 17 10.06 -7.41 1.43
N LYS A 18 10.43 -7.10 2.68
CA LYS A 18 11.53 -6.15 3.03
C LYS A 18 11.41 -4.78 2.35
N ALA A 19 10.22 -4.17 2.39
CA ALA A 19 9.98 -2.83 1.87
C ALA A 19 9.42 -1.92 2.95
N GLN A 20 9.84 -0.65 2.95
CA GLN A 20 9.31 0.41 3.79
C GLN A 20 8.85 1.56 2.88
N VAL A 21 7.61 2.01 3.07
CA VAL A 21 7.07 3.20 2.41
C VAL A 21 7.15 4.37 3.39
N LEU A 22 7.58 5.52 2.89
CA LEU A 22 7.66 6.78 3.63
C LEU A 22 7.05 7.86 2.75
N CYS A 23 5.98 8.50 3.24
CA CYS A 23 5.32 9.61 2.55
C CYS A 23 4.61 10.50 3.56
N THR A 24 4.49 11.78 3.26
CA THR A 24 3.69 12.73 4.04
C THR A 24 2.21 12.72 3.63
N ASP A 25 1.90 12.24 2.42
CA ASP A 25 0.54 11.98 1.96
C ASP A 25 0.15 10.54 2.31
N ILE A 26 -0.82 10.38 3.21
CA ILE A 26 -1.27 9.08 3.71
C ILE A 26 -1.95 8.23 2.64
N VAL A 27 -2.72 8.85 1.75
CA VAL A 27 -3.41 8.14 0.67
C VAL A 27 -2.40 7.63 -0.35
N ALA A 28 -1.38 8.44 -0.65
CA ALA A 28 -0.30 8.04 -1.54
C ALA A 28 0.54 6.90 -0.93
N ALA A 29 0.83 6.96 0.38
CA ALA A 29 1.53 5.89 1.09
C ALA A 29 0.78 4.55 0.98
N ASP A 30 -0.53 4.57 1.25
CA ASP A 30 -1.35 3.37 1.21
C ASP A 30 -1.57 2.86 -0.22
N ALA A 31 -1.68 3.74 -1.21
CA ALA A 31 -1.75 3.36 -2.63
C ALA A 31 -0.45 2.67 -3.08
N ALA A 32 0.72 3.21 -2.70
CA ALA A 32 2.00 2.55 -2.97
C ALA A 32 2.11 1.20 -2.24
N ALA A 33 1.65 1.12 -0.99
CA ALA A 33 1.62 -0.12 -0.23
C ALA A 33 0.72 -1.18 -0.89
N ALA A 34 -0.47 -0.80 -1.38
CA ALA A 34 -1.37 -1.72 -2.10
C ALA A 34 -0.68 -2.36 -3.31
N LYS A 35 0.05 -1.56 -4.10
CA LYS A 35 0.85 -2.05 -5.24
C LYS A 35 1.94 -3.04 -4.79
N ILE A 36 2.65 -2.74 -3.70
CA ILE A 36 3.65 -3.66 -3.11
C ILE A 36 3.01 -4.99 -2.68
N PHE A 37 1.77 -4.95 -2.19
CA PHE A 37 0.98 -6.13 -1.83
C PHE A 37 0.31 -6.82 -3.03
N GLY A 38 0.59 -6.39 -4.27
CA GLY A 38 0.03 -6.99 -5.49
C GLY A 38 -1.45 -6.68 -5.70
N ARG A 39 -1.93 -5.55 -5.18
CA ARG A 39 -3.31 -5.07 -5.31
C ARG A 39 -3.33 -3.73 -6.03
N GLU A 40 -4.38 -3.51 -6.80
CA GLU A 40 -4.65 -2.17 -7.33
C GLU A 40 -5.22 -1.29 -6.20
N PRO A 41 -4.74 -0.05 -6.01
CA PRO A 41 -5.26 0.88 -5.01
C PRO A 41 -6.79 1.04 -5.09
N GLU A 42 -7.33 1.05 -6.32
CA GLU A 42 -8.75 1.13 -6.63
C GLU A 42 -9.51 -0.11 -6.17
N SER A 43 -8.87 -1.23 -5.89
CA SER A 43 -9.54 -2.41 -5.32
C SER A 43 -9.75 -2.29 -3.80
N VAL A 44 -9.08 -1.34 -3.14
CA VAL A 44 -9.14 -1.14 -1.69
C VAL A 44 -10.07 0.02 -1.37
N GLU A 45 -11.22 -0.29 -0.75
CA GLU A 45 -12.29 0.67 -0.52
C GLU A 45 -11.86 1.89 0.30
N TYR A 46 -11.11 1.69 1.39
CA TYR A 46 -10.68 2.80 2.24
C TYR A 46 -9.72 3.76 1.53
N ILE A 47 -8.89 3.28 0.60
CA ILE A 47 -8.02 4.13 -0.23
C ILE A 47 -8.87 4.98 -1.18
N ARG A 48 -9.86 4.36 -1.85
CA ARG A 48 -10.80 5.08 -2.71
C ARG A 48 -11.57 6.15 -1.96
N ASN A 49 -12.11 5.81 -0.79
CA ASN A 49 -12.92 6.72 0.00
C ASN A 49 -12.08 7.89 0.53
N ALA A 50 -10.86 7.64 1.01
CA ALA A 50 -9.97 8.69 1.48
C ALA A 50 -9.56 9.67 0.37
N ALA A 51 -9.27 9.18 -0.83
CA ALA A 51 -9.00 10.02 -2.00
C ALA A 51 -10.23 10.85 -2.39
N ALA A 52 -11.42 10.25 -2.40
CA ALA A 52 -12.67 10.95 -2.72
C ALA A 52 -13.00 12.05 -1.69
N LEU A 53 -12.58 11.89 -0.43
CA LEU A 53 -12.69 12.88 0.63
C LEU A 53 -11.57 13.95 0.58
N GLY A 54 -10.62 13.84 -0.34
CA GLY A 54 -9.53 14.80 -0.49
C GLY A 54 -8.45 14.71 0.59
N ALA A 55 -8.35 13.59 1.31
CA ALA A 55 -7.33 13.39 2.35
C ALA A 55 -5.90 13.16 1.81
N GLY A 56 -5.77 13.06 0.49
CA GLY A 56 -4.52 12.79 -0.23
C GLY A 56 -4.81 12.31 -1.65
N THR A 57 -3.78 11.88 -2.36
CA THR A 57 -3.91 11.37 -3.74
C THR A 57 -3.57 9.90 -3.88
N MET A 58 -4.33 9.19 -4.71
CA MET A 58 -3.98 7.83 -5.17
C MET A 58 -3.16 7.83 -6.46
N ASP A 59 -3.03 8.99 -7.13
CA ASP A 59 -2.27 9.12 -8.37
C ASP A 59 -0.76 9.16 -8.08
N LEU A 60 -0.14 7.98 -8.10
CA LEU A 60 1.30 7.81 -7.88
C LEU A 60 2.15 8.35 -9.03
N HIS A 61 1.61 8.48 -10.25
CA HIS A 61 2.36 8.96 -11.40
C HIS A 61 2.73 10.44 -11.29
N ARG A 62 1.96 11.19 -10.49
CA ARG A 62 2.21 12.61 -10.22
C ARG A 62 3.23 12.84 -9.11
N LEU A 63 3.68 11.79 -8.44
CA LEU A 63 4.61 11.88 -7.32
C LEU A 63 6.02 11.53 -7.74
N LYS A 64 7.00 12.24 -7.17
CA LYS A 64 8.40 11.87 -7.28
C LYS A 64 8.69 10.74 -6.30
N ILE A 65 8.78 9.51 -6.82
CA ILE A 65 9.09 8.33 -6.03
C ILE A 65 10.58 8.03 -6.14
N GLU A 66 11.26 7.99 -5.01
CA GLU A 66 12.69 7.71 -4.91
C GLU A 66 12.93 6.43 -4.10
N ARG A 67 13.90 5.63 -4.52
CA ARG A 67 14.35 4.47 -3.76
C ARG A 67 15.55 4.85 -2.92
N ILE A 68 15.42 4.73 -1.62
CA ILE A 68 16.55 4.90 -0.70
C ILE A 68 17.24 3.53 -0.55
N SER A 69 18.51 3.47 -0.96
CA SER A 69 19.39 2.32 -0.71
C SER A 69 20.52 2.74 0.22
N VAL A 70 20.86 1.84 1.14
CA VAL A 70 22.05 1.93 2.01
C VAL A 70 23.13 1.00 1.50
#